data_AF-A0A0N5AKQ9-F1
#
_entry.id   AF-A0A0N5AKQ9-F1
#
_cell.length_a   1.000
_cell.length_b   1.000
_cell.length_c   1.000
_cell.angle_alpha   90.00
_cell.angle_beta   90.00
_cell.angle_gamma   90.00
#
_symmetry.space_group_name_H-M   'P 1'
#
loop_
_entity.id
_entity.type
_entity.pdbx_description
1 polymer ?
#
loop_
_entity_poly.entity_id
_entity_poly.type
_entity_poly.pdbx_seq_one_letter_code
_entity_poly.pdbx_strand_id
1 'polypeptide(L)'
;MSRGHTASATGTFLDAFAGGGLTNGNASAGSDVIERKLRKLHRLRRCGSPNSKKAMIRKDSQSYQIQLIKALQGAETDATRRHLMATTIAGLDPTEKHKFIEFLQNVLIPCAMENNAYKAFECTNTELETILSEDNIDALNELWRLTHTQIIPTLGAMLYPLKAFDSTFNVRKAILTSFRDLVLAKILLHVRITVPSLQSMIFYISFATADNSAQYLAFNNIADRALGLKRQKNAATTASSESSNDETTDNDSPAEMLRIIRPKQRIKPMLSEPAYSRTSRNYQQKRRSTTLPTRTVHWADLQVSTVRKISLN
;
A
#
# COMPACT_ATOMS: atom_id res chain seq x y z
N MET A 1 33.54 51.23 7.33
CA MET A 1 33.57 49.85 7.84
C MET A 1 32.19 49.49 8.34
N SER A 2 31.39 48.75 7.59
CA SER A 2 30.04 48.36 8.02
C SER A 2 29.79 46.90 7.66
N ARG A 3 29.55 46.08 8.68
CA ARG A 3 29.31 44.64 8.59
C ARG A 3 27.91 44.39 8.06
N GLY A 4 27.79 43.71 6.92
CA GLY A 4 26.54 43.14 6.45
C GLY A 4 26.34 41.75 7.05
N HIS A 5 25.31 41.57 7.86
CA HIS A 5 24.80 40.25 8.24
C HIS A 5 23.65 39.87 7.30
N THR A 6 23.88 38.85 6.46
CA THR A 6 22.83 38.15 5.73
C THR A 6 22.24 37.06 6.64
N ALA A 7 21.01 37.24 7.09
CA ALA A 7 20.25 36.19 7.76
C ALA A 7 19.64 35.26 6.71
N SER A 8 20.08 33.99 6.72
CA SER A 8 19.51 32.89 5.96
C SER A 8 18.21 32.44 6.63
N ALA A 9 17.07 32.57 5.94
CA ALA A 9 15.78 32.06 6.38
C ALA A 9 15.51 30.67 5.77
N THR A 10 16.18 29.66 6.30
CA THR A 10 15.84 28.25 6.10
C THR A 10 15.00 27.77 7.30
N GLY A 11 13.70 28.04 7.26
CA GLY A 11 12.71 27.62 8.27
C GLY A 11 11.75 26.57 7.73
N THR A 12 12.15 25.31 7.87
CA THR A 12 11.40 24.05 8.06
C THR A 12 9.95 23.88 7.56
N PHE A 13 9.81 23.03 6.54
CA PHE A 13 8.58 22.34 6.08
C PHE A 13 8.17 21.16 7.00
N LEU A 14 9.05 20.74 7.93
CA LEU A 14 8.91 19.53 8.74
C LEU A 14 8.34 19.75 10.16
N ASP A 15 8.32 20.97 10.70
CA ASP A 15 7.88 21.21 12.09
C ASP A 15 6.35 21.17 12.26
N ALA A 16 5.58 21.11 11.18
CA ALA A 16 4.12 21.03 11.24
C ALA A 16 3.57 19.62 11.55
N PHE A 17 4.44 18.60 11.65
CA PHE A 17 4.06 17.19 11.80
C PHE A 17 4.31 16.60 13.21
N ALA A 18 5.07 17.26 14.09
CA ALA A 18 5.57 16.67 15.34
C ALA A 18 4.76 16.97 16.63
N GLY A 19 3.62 17.67 16.56
CA GLY A 19 2.89 18.06 17.77
C GLY A 19 1.38 17.92 17.64
N GLY A 20 0.81 16.90 18.29
CA GLY A 20 -0.64 16.77 18.40
C GLY A 20 -1.09 15.43 18.95
N GLY A 21 -0.87 15.18 20.24
CA GLY A 21 -1.65 14.18 20.96
C GLY A 21 -3.07 14.69 21.14
N LEU A 22 -4.07 13.93 20.69
CA LEU A 22 -5.49 14.21 20.96
C LEU A 22 -6.29 12.91 21.09
N THR A 23 -6.74 12.69 22.33
CA THR A 23 -8.05 12.26 22.84
C THR A 23 -9.10 11.64 21.89
N ASN A 24 -9.69 10.56 22.41
CA ASN A 24 -10.83 9.77 21.91
C ASN A 24 -11.98 10.56 21.29
N GLY A 25 -12.50 10.06 20.16
CA GLY A 25 -13.80 10.45 19.61
C GLY A 25 -14.00 10.07 18.14
N ASN A 26 -14.89 9.09 17.90
CA ASN A 26 -15.66 8.74 16.70
C ASN A 26 -14.95 8.60 15.33
N ALA A 27 -15.17 7.45 14.67
CA ALA A 27 -14.63 7.03 13.36
C ALA A 27 -14.92 7.98 12.16
N SER A 28 -15.76 9.01 12.32
CA SER A 28 -15.93 10.11 11.35
C SER A 28 -14.69 11.03 11.26
N ALA A 29 -13.78 11.01 12.23
CA ALA A 29 -12.68 11.95 12.33
C ALA A 29 -11.53 11.72 11.31
N GLY A 30 -11.38 10.50 10.77
CA GLY A 30 -10.23 10.15 9.91
C GLY A 30 -10.20 10.89 8.56
N SER A 31 -11.36 11.08 7.93
CA SER A 31 -11.48 11.86 6.69
C SER A 31 -11.18 13.34 6.95
N ASP A 32 -11.68 13.87 8.07
CA ASP A 32 -11.47 15.26 8.46
C ASP A 32 -10.02 15.58 8.78
N VAL A 33 -9.23 14.62 9.28
CA VAL A 33 -7.80 14.82 9.57
C VAL A 33 -6.99 14.95 8.30
N ILE A 34 -7.22 14.10 7.28
CA ILE A 34 -6.55 14.22 5.98
C ILE A 34 -6.95 15.53 5.29
N GLU A 35 -8.25 15.87 5.29
CA GLU A 35 -8.72 17.12 4.72
C GLU A 35 -8.19 18.35 5.46
N ARG A 36 -8.10 18.33 6.79
CA ARG A 36 -7.53 19.42 7.60
C ARG A 36 -6.03 19.59 7.30
N LYS A 37 -5.28 18.50 7.17
CA LYS A 37 -3.84 18.55 6.80
C LYS A 37 -3.64 19.08 5.38
N LEU A 38 -4.46 18.68 4.42
CA LEU A 38 -4.46 19.24 3.06
C LEU A 38 -4.84 20.72 3.02
N ARG A 39 -5.84 21.14 3.81
CA ARG A 39 -6.21 22.55 3.98
C ARG A 39 -5.05 23.38 4.57
N LYS A 40 -4.27 22.82 5.50
CA LYS A 40 -3.08 23.47 6.10
C LYS A 40 -1.93 23.62 5.09
N LEU A 41 -1.63 22.59 4.30
CA LEU A 41 -0.65 22.64 3.21
C LEU A 41 -1.00 23.72 2.16
N HIS A 42 -2.29 23.90 1.88
CA HIS A 42 -2.75 24.92 0.94
C HIS A 42 -2.60 26.36 1.47
N ARG A 43 -2.70 26.58 2.79
CA ARG A 43 -2.50 27.92 3.39
C ARG A 43 -1.05 28.41 3.25
N LEU A 44 -0.07 27.50 3.24
CA LEU A 44 1.34 27.84 3.09
C LEU A 44 1.73 28.23 1.65
N ARG A 45 0.90 27.91 0.64
CA ARG A 45 1.15 28.26 -0.77
C ARG A 45 0.64 29.65 -1.18
N ARG A 46 0.15 30.47 -0.23
CA ARG A 46 -0.54 31.74 -0.48
C ARG A 46 0.36 33.00 -0.56
N CYS A 47 1.68 32.89 -0.41
CA CYS A 47 2.59 34.04 -0.40
C CYS A 47 3.21 34.36 -1.78
N GLY A 48 2.39 34.48 -2.83
CA GLY A 48 2.85 34.83 -4.18
C GLY A 48 1.85 35.69 -4.93
N SER A 49 2.30 36.89 -5.32
CA SER A 49 1.57 38.01 -5.94
C SER A 49 0.68 37.61 -7.15
N PRO A 50 -0.48 38.27 -7.37
CA PRO A 50 -1.45 37.84 -8.38
C PRO A 50 -1.17 38.48 -9.75
N ASN A 51 -0.71 37.67 -10.72
CA ASN A 51 -0.83 38.01 -12.15
C ASN A 51 -1.98 37.21 -12.79
N SER A 52 -2.86 37.94 -13.48
CA SER A 52 -4.28 37.63 -13.76
C SER A 52 -4.58 36.52 -14.78
N LYS A 53 -3.60 35.76 -15.26
CA LYS A 53 -3.83 34.59 -16.15
C LYS A 53 -3.80 33.23 -15.44
N LYS A 54 -3.43 33.18 -14.15
CA LYS A 54 -3.36 31.94 -13.33
C LYS A 54 -4.65 31.60 -12.56
N ALA A 55 -5.72 32.39 -12.71
CA ALA A 55 -6.94 32.20 -11.92
C ALA A 55 -7.78 30.98 -12.35
N MET A 56 -7.77 30.61 -13.64
CA MET A 56 -8.57 29.50 -14.15
C MET A 56 -8.03 28.13 -13.73
N ILE A 57 -6.71 27.96 -13.69
CA ILE A 57 -6.03 26.72 -13.25
C ILE A 57 -6.19 26.46 -11.73
N ARG A 58 -6.53 27.51 -10.94
CA ARG A 58 -6.64 27.42 -9.47
C ARG A 58 -7.91 26.74 -8.96
N LYS A 59 -8.99 26.67 -9.74
CA LYS A 59 -10.20 25.91 -9.33
C LYS A 59 -10.03 24.40 -9.56
N ASP A 60 -9.20 24.02 -10.52
CA ASP A 60 -8.97 22.62 -10.88
C ASP A 60 -7.91 21.92 -10.00
N SER A 61 -7.07 22.69 -9.30
CA SER A 61 -6.05 22.12 -8.41
C SER A 61 -6.62 21.43 -7.17
N GLN A 62 -7.76 21.90 -6.64
CA GLN A 62 -8.50 21.19 -5.59
C GLN A 62 -9.19 19.93 -6.12
N SER A 63 -9.52 19.91 -7.41
CA SER A 63 -10.20 18.78 -8.05
C SER A 63 -9.31 17.53 -8.03
N TYR A 64 -8.03 17.63 -8.41
CA TYR A 64 -7.21 16.43 -8.56
C TYR A 64 -6.82 15.75 -7.26
N GLN A 65 -6.55 16.53 -6.20
CA GLN A 65 -6.21 15.97 -4.87
C GLN A 65 -7.38 15.16 -4.28
N ILE A 66 -8.60 15.70 -4.41
CA ILE A 66 -9.81 15.03 -3.96
C ILE A 66 -10.03 13.75 -4.78
N GLN A 67 -9.82 13.78 -6.10
CA GLN A 67 -9.96 12.58 -6.94
C GLN A 67 -8.93 11.50 -6.58
N LEU A 68 -7.70 11.87 -6.24
CA LEU A 68 -6.69 10.91 -5.77
C LEU A 68 -7.08 10.27 -4.44
N ILE A 69 -7.60 11.06 -3.50
CA ILE A 69 -8.12 10.54 -2.23
C ILE A 69 -9.27 9.57 -2.49
N LYS A 70 -10.22 9.94 -3.36
CA LYS A 70 -11.34 9.06 -3.74
C LYS A 70 -10.84 7.76 -4.36
N ALA A 71 -9.87 7.83 -5.28
CA ALA A 71 -9.25 6.65 -5.87
C ALA A 71 -8.54 5.77 -4.81
N LEU A 72 -7.84 6.38 -3.86
CA LEU A 72 -7.22 5.70 -2.73
C LEU A 72 -8.23 5.08 -1.76
N GLN A 73 -9.44 5.63 -1.66
CA GLN A 73 -10.55 5.06 -0.90
C GLN A 73 -11.27 3.94 -1.67
N GLY A 74 -10.83 3.61 -2.89
CA GLY A 74 -11.46 2.59 -3.71
C GLY A 74 -12.72 3.07 -4.43
N ALA A 75 -12.94 4.38 -4.58
CA ALA A 75 -14.04 4.87 -5.41
C ALA A 75 -13.77 4.59 -6.89
N GLU A 76 -14.80 4.13 -7.61
CA GLU A 76 -14.71 3.97 -9.06
C GLU A 76 -14.40 5.30 -9.74
N THR A 77 -13.41 5.27 -10.63
CA THR A 77 -13.05 6.44 -11.44
C THR A 77 -13.04 6.06 -12.91
N ASP A 78 -13.89 6.72 -13.68
CA ASP A 78 -14.01 6.50 -15.12
C ASP A 78 -12.69 6.85 -15.85
N ALA A 79 -12.59 6.36 -17.09
CA ALA A 79 -11.39 6.54 -17.91
C ALA A 79 -11.10 8.03 -18.20
N THR A 80 -12.13 8.84 -18.40
CA THR A 80 -12.00 10.28 -18.70
C THR A 80 -11.38 11.02 -17.51
N ARG A 81 -11.87 10.76 -16.30
CA ARG A 81 -11.29 11.35 -15.08
C ARG A 81 -9.87 10.88 -14.84
N ARG A 82 -9.57 9.59 -15.02
CA ARG A 82 -8.20 9.07 -14.90
C ARG A 82 -7.25 9.73 -15.88
N HIS A 83 -7.68 9.88 -17.14
CA HIS A 83 -6.89 10.56 -18.16
C HIS A 83 -6.66 12.03 -17.84
N LEU A 84 -7.70 12.76 -17.40
CA LEU A 84 -7.57 14.15 -16.98
C LEU A 84 -6.54 14.29 -15.85
N MET A 85 -6.58 13.41 -14.85
CA MET A 85 -5.59 13.38 -13.77
C MET A 85 -4.17 13.19 -14.30
N ALA A 86 -3.96 12.20 -15.17
CA ALA A 86 -2.65 11.97 -15.75
C ALA A 86 -2.15 13.19 -16.54
N THR A 87 -3.00 13.82 -17.36
CA THR A 87 -2.65 15.01 -18.12
C THR A 87 -2.31 16.19 -17.20
N THR A 88 -3.08 16.41 -16.14
CA THR A 88 -2.78 17.44 -15.14
C THR A 88 -1.41 17.19 -14.47
N ILE A 89 -1.14 15.95 -14.08
CA ILE A 89 0.11 15.57 -13.40
C ILE A 89 1.31 15.66 -14.37
N ALA A 90 1.11 15.31 -15.64
CA ALA A 90 2.13 15.44 -16.68
C ALA A 90 2.57 16.89 -16.88
N GLY A 91 1.63 17.84 -16.75
CA GLY A 91 1.89 19.28 -16.86
C GLY A 91 2.57 19.93 -15.64
N LEU A 92 2.75 19.21 -14.53
CA LEU A 92 3.49 19.73 -13.37
C LEU A 92 4.98 19.93 -13.71
N ASP A 93 5.58 20.96 -13.13
CA ASP A 93 7.03 21.16 -13.27
C ASP A 93 7.81 20.07 -12.51
N PRO A 94 9.09 19.84 -12.86
CA PRO A 94 9.91 18.79 -12.23
C PRO A 94 10.02 18.88 -10.71
N THR A 95 10.04 20.09 -10.15
CA THR A 95 10.14 20.30 -8.69
C THR A 95 8.83 19.92 -8.01
N GLU A 96 7.70 20.30 -8.61
CA GLU A 96 6.37 19.90 -8.15
C GLU A 96 6.17 18.39 -8.23
N LYS A 97 6.65 17.73 -9.29
CA LYS A 97 6.58 16.26 -9.42
C LYS A 97 7.35 15.54 -8.31
N HIS A 98 8.57 15.97 -7.99
CA HIS A 98 9.35 15.39 -6.88
C HIS A 98 8.62 15.53 -5.54
N LYS A 99 8.19 16.75 -5.20
CA LYS A 99 7.43 17.01 -3.96
C LYS A 99 6.16 16.19 -3.89
N PHE A 100 5.53 15.97 -5.05
CA PHE A 100 4.31 15.20 -5.12
C PHE A 100 4.55 13.71 -4.95
N ILE A 101 5.62 13.14 -5.54
CA ILE A 101 6.05 11.76 -5.29
C ILE A 101 6.33 11.54 -3.79
N GLU A 102 7.10 12.44 -3.17
CA GLU A 102 7.44 12.38 -1.75
C GLU A 102 6.16 12.41 -0.88
N PHE A 103 5.24 13.34 -1.18
CA PHE A 103 3.96 13.43 -0.49
C PHE A 103 3.11 12.15 -0.64
N LEU A 104 3.08 11.56 -1.84
CA LEU A 104 2.33 10.32 -2.09
C LEU A 104 2.89 9.16 -1.26
N GLN A 105 4.20 8.96 -1.29
CA GLN A 105 4.86 7.81 -0.65
C GLN A 105 4.89 7.93 0.88
N ASN A 106 5.18 9.12 1.40
CA ASN A 106 5.44 9.31 2.82
C ASN A 106 4.19 9.70 3.63
N VAL A 107 3.14 10.19 2.96
CA VAL A 107 1.95 10.72 3.65
C VAL A 107 0.67 10.12 3.11
N LEU A 108 0.36 10.35 1.83
CA LEU A 108 -1.00 10.10 1.34
C LEU A 108 -1.34 8.61 1.27
N ILE A 109 -0.47 7.79 0.68
CA ILE A 109 -0.68 6.34 0.55
C ILE A 109 -0.71 5.66 1.93
N PRO A 110 0.28 5.87 2.83
CA PRO A 110 0.25 5.33 4.18
C PRO A 110 -1.05 5.64 4.93
N CYS A 111 -1.44 6.91 5.00
CA CYS A 111 -2.65 7.32 5.71
C CYS A 111 -3.93 6.75 5.09
N ALA A 112 -3.98 6.63 3.76
CA ALA A 112 -5.16 6.06 3.10
C ALA A 112 -5.30 4.55 3.35
N MET A 113 -4.21 3.79 3.29
CA MET A 113 -4.26 2.34 3.54
C MET A 113 -4.69 2.04 4.97
N GLU A 114 -4.13 2.77 5.94
CA GLU A 114 -4.50 2.64 7.34
C GLU A 114 -5.98 3.02 7.57
N ASN A 115 -6.44 4.15 7.01
CA ASN A 115 -7.84 4.57 7.13
C ASN A 115 -8.83 3.60 6.45
N ASN A 116 -8.45 2.98 5.34
CA ASN A 116 -9.29 1.98 4.68
C ASN A 116 -9.44 0.74 5.56
N ALA A 117 -8.39 0.34 6.30
CA ALA A 117 -8.48 -0.73 7.28
C ALA A 117 -9.44 -0.37 8.41
N TYR A 118 -9.31 0.82 9.01
CA TYR A 118 -10.25 1.26 10.06
C TYR A 118 -11.70 1.25 9.62
N LYS A 119 -11.97 1.61 8.36
CA LYS A 119 -13.32 1.54 7.79
C LYS A 119 -13.78 0.11 7.54
N ALA A 120 -12.92 -0.74 6.98
CA ALA A 120 -13.26 -2.13 6.66
C ALA A 120 -13.59 -2.95 7.92
N PHE A 121 -12.94 -2.66 9.04
CA PHE A 121 -13.14 -3.34 10.32
C PHE A 121 -14.01 -2.57 11.31
N GLU A 122 -14.50 -1.38 10.93
CA GLU A 122 -15.29 -0.48 11.79
C GLU A 122 -14.63 -0.20 13.15
N CYS A 123 -13.29 -0.06 13.16
CA CYS A 123 -12.49 -0.01 14.39
C CYS A 123 -11.65 1.28 14.52
N THR A 124 -11.05 1.45 15.69
CA THR A 124 -10.05 2.49 15.98
C THR A 124 -8.61 1.96 15.81
N ASN A 125 -7.62 2.85 15.91
CA ASN A 125 -6.19 2.48 15.78
C ASN A 125 -5.75 1.43 16.82
N THR A 126 -6.21 1.55 18.07
CA THR A 126 -5.82 0.64 19.16
C THR A 126 -6.45 -0.75 19.04
N GLU A 127 -7.57 -0.87 18.35
CA GLU A 127 -8.31 -2.13 18.22
C GLU A 127 -7.78 -2.97 17.05
N LEU A 128 -7.12 -2.36 16.06
CA LEU A 128 -6.71 -3.02 14.83
C LEU A 128 -5.76 -4.22 15.06
N GLU A 129 -4.98 -4.22 16.14
CA GLU A 129 -4.01 -5.30 16.46
C GLU A 129 -4.68 -6.58 17.00
N THR A 130 -5.90 -6.47 17.50
CA THR A 130 -6.65 -7.58 18.12
C THR A 130 -7.96 -7.89 17.40
N ILE A 131 -8.29 -7.15 16.33
CA ILE A 131 -9.60 -7.21 15.69
C ILE A 131 -9.84 -8.50 14.90
N LEU A 132 -8.79 -9.16 14.39
CA LEU A 132 -8.99 -10.30 13.48
C LEU A 132 -9.50 -11.54 14.23
N SER A 133 -10.68 -12.01 13.82
CA SER A 133 -11.33 -13.23 14.28
C SER A 133 -11.77 -14.07 13.08
N GLU A 134 -12.25 -15.29 13.32
CA GLU A 134 -12.77 -16.14 12.24
C GLU A 134 -13.94 -15.49 11.48
N ASP A 135 -14.75 -14.71 12.19
CA ASP A 135 -15.97 -14.09 11.66
C ASP A 135 -15.71 -12.91 10.71
N ASN A 136 -14.52 -12.29 10.75
CA ASN A 136 -14.23 -11.06 10.00
C ASN A 136 -13.02 -11.17 9.06
N ILE A 137 -12.52 -12.39 8.81
CA ILE A 137 -11.51 -12.65 7.77
C ILE A 137 -11.99 -12.14 6.39
N ASP A 138 -13.29 -12.23 6.12
CA ASP A 138 -13.86 -11.75 4.86
C ASP A 138 -13.69 -10.24 4.67
N ALA A 139 -13.71 -9.45 5.75
CA ALA A 139 -13.43 -8.01 5.68
C ALA A 139 -11.98 -7.75 5.23
N LEU A 140 -11.02 -8.56 5.68
CA LEU A 140 -9.63 -8.47 5.23
C LEU A 140 -9.49 -8.86 3.75
N ASN A 141 -10.15 -9.94 3.33
CA ASN A 141 -10.14 -10.41 1.95
C ASN A 141 -10.75 -9.36 1.01
N GLU A 142 -11.85 -8.73 1.42
CA GLU A 142 -12.51 -7.70 0.62
C GLU A 142 -11.65 -6.44 0.53
N LEU A 143 -11.04 -6.01 1.64
CA LEU A 143 -10.09 -4.89 1.65
C LEU A 143 -8.89 -5.17 0.73
N TRP A 144 -8.35 -6.39 0.76
CA TRP A 144 -7.28 -6.82 -0.15
C TRP A 144 -7.73 -6.80 -1.61
N ARG A 145 -8.91 -7.37 -1.89
CA ARG A 145 -9.50 -7.39 -3.24
C ARG A 145 -9.65 -5.97 -3.77
N LEU A 146 -10.23 -5.06 -2.98
CA LEU A 146 -10.37 -3.64 -3.30
C LEU A 146 -9.01 -3.00 -3.62
N THR A 147 -8.02 -3.22 -2.76
CA THR A 147 -6.67 -2.68 -2.93
C THR A 147 -6.01 -3.17 -4.22
N HIS A 148 -6.04 -4.49 -4.46
CA HIS A 148 -5.35 -5.13 -5.56
C HIS A 148 -6.04 -4.91 -6.92
N THR A 149 -7.37 -4.99 -6.96
CA THR A 149 -8.14 -4.98 -8.21
C THR A 149 -8.63 -3.60 -8.62
N GLN A 150 -8.75 -2.66 -7.69
CA GLN A 150 -9.32 -1.34 -7.96
C GLN A 150 -8.34 -0.20 -7.67
N ILE A 151 -7.83 -0.09 -6.44
CA ILE A 151 -6.98 1.05 -6.03
C ILE A 151 -5.69 1.08 -6.84
N ILE A 152 -4.94 -0.03 -6.87
CA ILE A 152 -3.65 -0.12 -7.55
C ILE A 152 -3.78 0.16 -9.07
N PRO A 153 -4.69 -0.48 -9.83
CA PRO A 153 -4.84 -0.20 -11.26
C PRO A 153 -5.30 1.23 -11.54
N THR A 154 -6.22 1.77 -10.73
CA THR A 154 -6.74 3.13 -10.88
C THR A 154 -5.62 4.16 -10.70
N LEU A 155 -4.85 4.06 -9.62
CA LEU A 155 -3.73 4.96 -9.37
C LEU A 155 -2.58 4.73 -10.33
N GLY A 156 -2.34 3.50 -10.77
CA GLY A 156 -1.38 3.20 -11.83
C GLY A 156 -1.69 4.00 -13.10
N ALA A 157 -2.97 4.09 -13.49
CA ALA A 157 -3.42 4.85 -14.65
C ALA A 157 -3.39 6.37 -14.43
N MET A 158 -3.61 6.87 -13.21
CA MET A 158 -3.54 8.30 -12.92
C MET A 158 -2.10 8.80 -12.79
N LEU A 159 -1.20 7.98 -12.22
CA LEU A 159 0.14 8.38 -11.78
C LEU A 159 1.27 7.92 -12.72
N TYR A 160 0.95 7.31 -13.87
CA TYR A 160 1.98 6.90 -14.85
C TYR A 160 2.92 8.04 -15.28
N PRO A 161 2.51 9.33 -15.36
CA PRO A 161 3.44 10.40 -15.72
C PRO A 161 4.54 10.61 -14.67
N LEU A 162 4.27 10.33 -13.40
CA LEU A 162 5.29 10.38 -12.34
C LEU A 162 6.27 9.22 -12.49
N LYS A 163 5.80 8.03 -12.86
CA LYS A 163 6.68 6.88 -13.14
C LYS A 163 7.55 7.11 -14.38
N ALA A 164 7.02 7.79 -15.39
CA ALA A 164 7.80 8.18 -16.57
C ALA A 164 8.85 9.24 -16.24
N PHE A 165 8.55 10.10 -15.25
CA PHE A 165 9.46 11.14 -14.77
C PHE A 165 10.57 10.59 -13.86
N ASP A 166 10.22 9.69 -12.94
CA ASP A 166 11.13 9.01 -12.02
C ASP A 166 10.88 7.50 -12.07
N SER A 167 11.84 6.76 -12.65
CA SER A 167 11.74 5.31 -12.80
C SER A 167 11.76 4.55 -11.48
N THR A 168 12.26 5.17 -10.41
CA THR A 168 12.28 4.57 -9.07
C THR A 168 10.91 4.66 -8.40
N PHE A 169 10.06 5.59 -8.82
CA PHE A 169 8.69 5.72 -8.33
C PHE A 169 7.82 4.55 -8.81
N ASN A 170 7.39 3.72 -7.85
CA ASN A 170 6.52 2.59 -8.08
C ASN A 170 5.31 2.64 -7.14
N VAL A 171 4.20 3.19 -7.63
CA VAL A 171 2.94 3.31 -6.86
C VAL A 171 2.43 1.96 -6.34
N ARG A 172 2.55 0.87 -7.12
CA ARG A 172 2.13 -0.46 -6.69
C ARG A 172 2.95 -0.90 -5.48
N LYS A 173 4.29 -0.77 -5.56
CA LYS A 173 5.17 -1.12 -4.45
C LYS A 173 4.87 -0.27 -3.22
N ALA A 174 4.69 1.05 -3.38
CA ALA A 174 4.36 1.95 -2.28
C ALA A 174 3.06 1.54 -1.56
N ILE A 175 1.99 1.27 -2.31
CA ILE A 175 0.70 0.84 -1.75
C ILE A 175 0.84 -0.49 -1.01
N LEU A 176 1.49 -1.49 -1.64
CA LEU A 176 1.65 -2.81 -1.03
C LEU A 176 2.55 -2.77 0.21
N THR A 177 3.61 -1.96 0.21
CA THR A 177 4.48 -1.75 1.37
C THR A 177 3.69 -1.08 2.51
N SER A 178 2.91 -0.03 2.23
CA SER A 178 2.05 0.57 3.26
C SER A 178 0.99 -0.40 3.79
N PHE A 179 0.40 -1.21 2.92
CA PHE A 179 -0.57 -2.23 3.33
C PHE A 179 0.09 -3.32 4.20
N ARG A 180 1.31 -3.76 3.86
CA ARG A 180 2.10 -4.68 4.69
C ARG A 180 2.34 -4.10 6.07
N ASP A 181 2.93 -2.90 6.12
CA ASP A 181 3.48 -2.33 7.36
C ASP A 181 2.41 -1.78 8.30
N LEU A 182 1.35 -1.18 7.76
CA LEU A 182 0.34 -0.47 8.56
C LEU A 182 -0.96 -1.24 8.74
N VAL A 183 -1.22 -2.24 7.90
CA VAL A 183 -2.48 -3.02 7.95
C VAL A 183 -2.18 -4.45 8.37
N LEU A 184 -1.50 -5.23 7.52
CA LEU A 184 -1.30 -6.65 7.80
C LEU A 184 -0.41 -6.93 9.01
N ALA A 185 0.69 -6.19 9.18
CA ALA A 185 1.58 -6.39 10.32
C ALA A 185 0.85 -6.17 11.66
N LYS A 186 -0.07 -5.20 11.72
CA LYS A 186 -0.92 -4.94 12.89
C LYS A 186 -1.97 -6.03 13.07
N ILE A 187 -2.79 -6.25 12.04
CA ILE A 187 -3.92 -7.20 12.09
C ILE A 187 -3.46 -8.62 12.40
N LEU A 188 -2.31 -9.05 11.88
CA LEU A 188 -1.78 -10.40 12.08
C LEU A 188 -0.96 -10.55 13.37
N LEU A 189 -0.69 -9.46 14.09
CA LEU A 189 0.28 -9.45 15.20
C LEU A 189 -0.05 -10.48 16.30
N HIS A 190 -1.33 -10.57 16.65
CA HIS A 190 -1.83 -11.40 17.75
C HIS A 190 -2.70 -12.58 17.29
N VAL A 191 -2.72 -12.86 15.99
CA VAL A 191 -3.51 -13.97 15.42
C VAL A 191 -2.96 -15.31 15.90
N ARG A 192 -3.81 -16.10 16.56
CA ARG A 192 -3.47 -17.44 17.07
C ARG A 192 -4.03 -18.57 16.21
N ILE A 193 -4.96 -18.25 15.33
CA ILE A 193 -5.59 -19.19 14.40
C ILE A 193 -4.76 -19.26 13.11
N THR A 194 -4.68 -20.44 12.52
CA THR A 194 -4.15 -20.57 11.15
C THR A 194 -5.25 -20.18 10.17
N VAL A 195 -4.95 -19.25 9.26
CA VAL A 195 -5.93 -18.79 8.27
C VAL A 195 -5.44 -19.08 6.85
N PRO A 196 -5.68 -20.29 6.32
CA PRO A 196 -5.20 -20.68 4.99
C PRO A 196 -5.69 -19.78 3.86
N SER A 197 -6.88 -19.20 3.99
CA SER A 197 -7.44 -18.27 2.99
C SER A 197 -6.59 -17.01 2.78
N LEU A 198 -5.80 -16.61 3.77
CA LEU A 198 -4.89 -15.45 3.68
C LEU A 198 -3.53 -15.80 3.06
N GLN A 199 -3.24 -17.09 2.83
CA GLN A 199 -1.91 -17.53 2.39
C GLN A 199 -1.47 -16.89 1.07
N SER A 200 -2.35 -16.85 0.06
CA SER A 200 -2.04 -16.24 -1.23
C SER A 200 -1.78 -14.74 -1.11
N MET A 201 -2.56 -14.04 -0.26
CA MET A 201 -2.38 -12.61 0.00
C MET A 201 -1.03 -12.35 0.68
N ILE A 202 -0.73 -13.08 1.75
CA ILE A 202 0.49 -12.94 2.53
C ILE A 202 1.73 -13.20 1.65
N PHE A 203 1.74 -14.30 0.90
CA PHE A 203 2.87 -14.62 0.00
C PHE A 203 3.05 -13.59 -1.11
N TYR A 204 1.96 -13.14 -1.73
CA TYR A 204 2.05 -12.11 -2.75
C TYR A 204 2.66 -10.83 -2.19
N ILE A 205 2.23 -10.39 -1.01
CA ILE A 205 2.72 -9.17 -0.37
C ILE A 205 4.17 -9.32 0.08
N SER A 206 4.54 -10.43 0.72
CA SER A 206 5.93 -10.72 1.07
C SER A 206 6.83 -10.65 -0.16
N PHE A 207 6.43 -11.29 -1.27
CA PHE A 207 7.20 -11.28 -2.50
C PHE A 207 7.28 -9.87 -3.13
N ALA A 208 6.13 -9.20 -3.31
CA ALA A 208 6.05 -7.93 -4.02
C ALA A 208 6.70 -6.76 -3.27
N THR A 209 6.83 -6.88 -1.94
CA THR A 209 7.39 -5.84 -1.07
C THR A 209 8.76 -6.20 -0.51
N ALA A 210 9.37 -7.30 -0.96
CA ALA A 210 10.66 -7.74 -0.46
C ALA A 210 11.70 -6.60 -0.48
N ASP A 211 12.27 -6.35 0.69
CA ASP A 211 13.30 -5.36 0.96
C ASP A 211 14.12 -5.80 2.19
N ASN A 212 15.10 -4.99 2.61
CA ASN A 212 15.94 -5.27 3.78
C ASN A 212 15.49 -4.47 5.03
N SER A 213 14.25 -3.97 5.05
CA SER A 213 13.75 -3.16 6.16
C SER A 213 13.42 -4.02 7.39
N ALA A 214 13.53 -3.42 8.57
CA ALA A 214 13.13 -4.07 9.81
C ALA A 214 11.63 -4.44 9.80
N GLN A 215 10.80 -3.61 9.16
CA GLN A 215 9.35 -3.81 9.03
C GLN A 215 9.04 -5.05 8.19
N TYR A 216 9.75 -5.26 7.08
CA TYR A 216 9.60 -6.45 6.25
C TYR A 216 9.98 -7.74 7.00
N LEU A 217 11.10 -7.72 7.73
CA LEU A 217 11.53 -8.85 8.54
C LEU A 217 10.53 -9.16 9.67
N ALA A 218 10.02 -8.11 10.34
CA ALA A 218 8.99 -8.25 11.36
C ALA A 218 7.70 -8.84 10.77
N PHE A 219 7.25 -8.33 9.63
CA PHE A 219 6.08 -8.84 8.92
C PHE A 219 6.22 -10.32 8.56
N ASN A 220 7.33 -10.74 7.95
CA ASN A 220 7.54 -12.15 7.60
C ASN A 220 7.54 -13.04 8.84
N ASN A 221 8.11 -12.57 9.95
CA ASN A 221 8.07 -13.30 11.20
C ASN A 221 6.65 -13.48 11.75
N ILE A 222 5.78 -12.49 11.58
CA ILE A 222 4.36 -12.53 11.94
C ILE A 222 3.60 -13.47 10.99
N ALA A 223 3.81 -13.32 9.68
CA ALA A 223 3.22 -14.13 8.63
C ALA A 223 3.50 -15.63 8.82
N ASP A 224 4.75 -16.01 9.11
CA ASP A 224 5.13 -17.40 9.38
C ASP A 224 4.37 -18.01 10.56
N ARG A 225 4.02 -17.20 11.57
CA ARG A 225 3.20 -17.65 12.71
C ARG A 225 1.75 -17.80 12.30
N ALA A 226 1.18 -16.80 11.61
CA ALA A 226 -0.20 -16.82 11.13
C ALA A 226 -0.47 -17.96 10.14
N LEU A 227 0.54 -18.37 9.38
CA LEU A 227 0.47 -19.50 8.44
C LEU A 227 0.86 -20.86 9.07
N GLY A 228 1.25 -20.89 10.34
CA GLY A 228 1.63 -22.12 11.04
C GLY A 228 2.98 -22.73 10.62
N LEU A 229 3.78 -22.03 9.81
CA LEU A 229 5.05 -22.54 9.26
C LEU A 229 6.14 -22.73 10.32
N LYS A 230 6.14 -21.90 11.38
CA LYS A 230 7.16 -21.98 12.45
C LYS A 230 6.97 -23.15 13.42
N ARG A 231 5.77 -23.70 13.58
CA ARG A 231 5.53 -24.84 14.49
C ARG A 231 6.13 -26.15 13.96
N GLN A 232 6.23 -26.30 12.63
CA GLN A 232 6.73 -27.53 12.01
C GLN A 232 8.24 -27.70 12.12
N LYS A 233 9.01 -26.61 12.21
CA LYS A 233 10.49 -26.67 12.27
C LYS A 233 11.01 -27.25 13.58
N ASN A 234 10.32 -26.98 14.69
CA ASN A 234 10.72 -27.49 16.00
C ASN A 234 10.35 -28.97 16.19
N ALA A 235 9.21 -29.42 15.62
CA ALA A 235 8.78 -30.82 15.68
C ALA A 235 9.63 -31.75 14.79
N ALA A 236 10.07 -31.29 13.62
CA ALA A 236 10.95 -32.08 12.74
C ALA A 236 12.38 -32.25 13.29
N THR A 237 12.85 -31.28 14.10
CA THR A 237 14.19 -31.31 14.69
C THR A 237 14.25 -32.24 15.92
N THR A 238 13.13 -32.48 16.62
CA THR A 238 13.08 -33.42 17.74
C THR A 238 12.86 -34.87 17.30
N ALA A 239 12.24 -35.11 16.14
CA ALA A 239 12.02 -36.46 15.60
C ALA A 239 13.25 -37.08 14.91
N SER A 240 14.36 -36.35 14.80
CA SER A 240 15.61 -36.80 14.15
C SER A 240 16.81 -36.93 15.09
N SER A 241 16.59 -36.78 16.41
CA SER A 241 17.62 -36.87 17.45
C SER A 241 17.41 -38.02 18.45
N GLU A 242 16.66 -39.06 18.08
CA GLU A 242 16.57 -40.34 18.81
C GLU A 242 17.13 -41.48 17.95
N SER A 243 18.44 -41.50 17.73
CA SER A 243 19.17 -42.70 17.29
C SER A 243 20.67 -42.49 17.48
N SER A 244 21.30 -43.46 18.14
CA SER A 244 22.74 -43.66 18.42
C SER A 244 23.40 -42.71 19.44
N ASN A 245 23.21 -43.04 20.72
CA ASN A 245 24.31 -42.96 21.68
C ASN A 245 25.28 -44.11 21.37
N ASP A 246 26.49 -43.80 20.96
CA ASP A 246 27.63 -44.68 21.19
C ASP A 246 28.85 -43.82 21.58
N GLU A 247 29.41 -44.16 22.73
CA GLU A 247 30.56 -43.55 23.39
C GLU A 247 31.84 -44.01 22.68
N THR A 248 32.78 -43.10 22.40
CA THR A 248 34.17 -43.20 22.91
C THR A 248 35.11 -42.09 22.41
N THR A 249 35.80 -41.49 23.41
CA THR A 249 37.20 -41.03 23.46
C THR A 249 37.69 -39.89 22.55
N ASP A 250 37.97 -38.77 23.23
CA ASP A 250 39.17 -37.92 23.17
C ASP A 250 40.22 -38.25 22.10
N ASN A 251 40.51 -37.25 21.25
CA ASN A 251 41.88 -36.83 20.92
C ASN A 251 41.92 -35.52 20.10
N ASP A 252 42.66 -34.56 20.66
CA ASP A 252 43.52 -33.53 20.05
C ASP A 252 43.36 -33.09 18.58
N SER A 253 43.23 -31.77 18.43
CA SER A 253 44.11 -30.89 17.63
C SER A 253 43.41 -29.99 16.57
N PRO A 254 43.83 -28.71 16.41
CA PRO A 254 43.13 -27.73 15.60
C PRO A 254 43.89 -27.41 14.28
N ALA A 255 43.43 -27.95 13.16
CA ALA A 255 43.70 -27.40 11.82
C ALA A 255 42.88 -28.18 10.78
N GLU A 256 42.51 -27.50 9.69
CA GLU A 256 41.86 -28.04 8.48
C GLU A 256 40.37 -28.39 8.57
N MET A 257 39.51 -27.51 8.04
CA MET A 257 38.85 -27.76 6.74
C MET A 257 37.82 -26.66 6.44
N LEU A 258 38.31 -25.60 5.81
CA LEU A 258 37.49 -24.78 4.91
C LEU A 258 37.13 -25.64 3.68
N ARG A 259 35.95 -26.25 3.67
CA ARG A 259 35.32 -26.71 2.43
C ARG A 259 33.90 -26.17 2.30
N ILE A 260 33.87 -25.05 1.59
CA ILE A 260 32.75 -24.43 0.90
C ILE A 260 32.00 -25.47 0.08
N ILE A 261 30.75 -25.77 0.46
CA ILE A 261 29.79 -26.49 -0.40
C ILE A 261 28.95 -25.44 -1.12
N ARG A 262 29.29 -25.17 -2.39
CA ARG A 262 28.38 -24.55 -3.36
C ARG A 262 27.64 -25.66 -4.12
N PRO A 263 26.29 -25.67 -4.17
CA PRO A 263 25.59 -26.56 -5.08
C PRO A 263 25.70 -26.03 -6.52
N LYS A 264 26.36 -26.81 -7.38
CA LYS A 264 26.37 -26.67 -8.84
C LYS A 264 24.98 -26.97 -9.40
N GLN A 265 24.24 -25.94 -9.83
CA GLN A 265 23.12 -26.14 -10.74
C GLN A 265 23.64 -26.22 -12.18
N ARG A 266 23.53 -27.41 -12.76
CA ARG A 266 23.88 -27.75 -14.15
C ARG A 266 22.68 -27.42 -15.04
N ILE A 267 22.68 -26.23 -15.64
CA ILE A 267 21.72 -25.87 -16.70
C ILE A 267 22.19 -26.56 -17.99
N LYS A 268 21.39 -27.50 -18.51
CA LYS A 268 21.54 -28.05 -19.86
C LYS A 268 20.91 -27.06 -20.86
N PRO A 269 21.57 -26.71 -21.98
CA PRO A 269 20.94 -25.98 -23.06
C PRO A 269 20.14 -26.96 -23.93
N MET A 270 18.83 -26.75 -24.05
CA MET A 270 18.05 -27.37 -25.14
C MET A 270 17.88 -26.34 -26.26
N LEU A 271 18.68 -26.52 -27.32
CA LEU A 271 18.35 -26.05 -28.65
C LEU A 271 17.24 -26.94 -29.22
N SER A 272 16.14 -26.35 -29.69
CA SER A 272 15.70 -26.39 -31.09
C SER A 272 14.25 -25.91 -31.20
N GLU A 273 14.05 -24.91 -32.07
CA GLU A 273 12.77 -24.46 -32.58
C GLU A 273 12.05 -25.58 -33.35
N PRO A 274 10.71 -25.52 -33.41
CA PRO A 274 10.05 -25.74 -34.69
C PRO A 274 9.20 -24.54 -35.09
N ALA A 275 9.40 -24.12 -36.33
CA ALA A 275 8.64 -23.11 -37.03
C ALA A 275 7.14 -23.41 -37.03
N TYR A 276 6.33 -22.49 -36.51
CA TYR A 276 4.88 -22.51 -36.68
C TYR A 276 4.48 -21.66 -37.88
N SER A 277 4.05 -22.32 -38.95
CA SER A 277 3.45 -21.72 -40.13
C SER A 277 2.11 -21.06 -39.77
N ARG A 278 2.02 -19.74 -40.02
CA ARG A 278 0.79 -18.94 -39.98
C ARG A 278 -0.22 -19.49 -41.00
N THR A 279 -1.29 -20.10 -40.53
CA THR A 279 -2.54 -20.24 -41.31
C THR A 279 -3.56 -19.25 -40.77
N SER A 280 -3.83 -18.23 -41.58
CA SER A 280 -4.90 -17.25 -41.34
C SER A 280 -6.25 -17.93 -41.56
N ARG A 281 -7.00 -18.19 -40.49
CA ARG A 281 -8.43 -18.55 -40.56
C ARG A 281 -9.26 -17.40 -40.01
N ASN A 282 -9.91 -16.70 -40.94
CA ASN A 282 -10.98 -15.76 -40.67
C ASN A 282 -12.17 -16.49 -40.03
N TYR A 283 -12.37 -16.33 -38.73
CA TYR A 283 -13.62 -16.65 -38.06
C TYR A 283 -14.41 -15.35 -37.85
N GLN A 284 -15.47 -15.16 -38.65
CA GLN A 284 -16.53 -14.22 -38.32
C GLN A 284 -17.34 -14.79 -37.14
N GLN A 285 -17.07 -14.30 -35.93
CA GLN A 285 -17.90 -14.56 -34.77
C GLN A 285 -19.09 -13.59 -34.73
N LYS A 286 -20.25 -14.17 -35.02
CA LYS A 286 -21.59 -13.62 -34.86
C LYS A 286 -21.84 -13.32 -33.38
N ARG A 287 -21.77 -12.04 -32.99
CA ARG A 287 -22.08 -11.58 -31.63
C ARG A 287 -23.58 -11.80 -31.34
N ARG A 288 -23.88 -12.74 -30.44
CA ARG A 288 -25.15 -12.76 -29.70
C ARG A 288 -24.91 -12.05 -28.38
N SER A 289 -25.61 -10.93 -28.18
CA SER A 289 -25.61 -10.20 -26.91
C SER A 289 -26.44 -10.98 -25.90
N THR A 290 -25.78 -11.60 -24.93
CA THR A 290 -26.42 -12.14 -23.73
C THR A 290 -26.12 -11.17 -22.59
N THR A 291 -27.10 -10.31 -22.26
CA THR A 291 -27.04 -9.44 -21.09
C THR A 291 -27.27 -10.28 -19.83
N LEU A 292 -26.23 -10.45 -19.03
CA LEU A 292 -26.34 -10.91 -17.65
C LEU A 292 -26.73 -9.73 -16.74
N PRO A 293 -27.58 -9.94 -15.72
CA PRO A 293 -27.98 -8.89 -14.80
C PRO A 293 -26.83 -8.55 -13.84
N THR A 294 -26.27 -7.35 -13.99
CA THR A 294 -25.34 -6.77 -13.02
C THR A 294 -26.14 -6.32 -11.81
N ARG A 295 -26.08 -7.07 -10.71
CA ARG A 295 -26.57 -6.63 -9.42
C ARG A 295 -25.52 -5.72 -8.80
N THR A 296 -25.55 -4.44 -9.16
CA THR A 296 -24.71 -3.41 -8.56
C THR A 296 -25.16 -3.20 -7.12
N VAL A 297 -24.30 -3.50 -6.15
CA VAL A 297 -24.53 -3.12 -4.75
C VAL A 297 -24.30 -1.62 -4.67
N HIS A 298 -25.39 -0.87 -4.51
CA HIS A 298 -25.40 0.58 -4.49
C HIS A 298 -25.05 1.06 -3.07
N TRP A 299 -23.80 1.51 -2.85
CA TRP A 299 -23.31 2.01 -1.55
C TRP A 299 -23.87 3.39 -1.15
N ALA A 300 -25.01 3.84 -1.70
CA ALA A 300 -25.50 5.21 -1.53
C ALA A 300 -26.56 5.41 -0.42
N ASP A 301 -27.02 4.37 0.28
CA ASP A 301 -28.17 4.48 1.19
C ASP A 301 -27.83 4.61 2.70
N LEU A 302 -26.62 5.07 3.06
CA LEU A 302 -26.25 5.39 4.45
C LEU A 302 -25.98 6.90 4.66
N GLN A 303 -26.86 7.74 4.11
CA GLN A 303 -26.83 9.20 4.30
C GLN A 303 -28.22 9.76 4.63
N VAL A 304 -29.03 9.13 5.50
CA VAL A 304 -30.20 9.80 6.11
C VAL A 304 -30.43 9.31 7.53
N SER A 305 -29.72 9.88 8.50
CA SER A 305 -30.27 10.22 9.83
C SER A 305 -29.19 10.85 10.68
N THR A 306 -29.31 12.17 10.91
CA THR A 306 -29.10 12.87 12.20
C THR A 306 -28.86 14.35 11.90
N VAL A 307 -29.90 15.01 11.41
CA VAL A 307 -30.08 16.46 11.58
C VAL A 307 -31.47 16.63 12.16
N ARG A 308 -31.57 16.66 13.49
CA ARG A 308 -32.65 17.30 14.23
C ARG A 308 -32.30 17.39 15.71
N LYS A 309 -32.52 18.59 16.24
CA LYS A 309 -32.48 19.03 17.65
C LYS A 309 -31.11 19.37 18.23
N ILE A 310 -30.67 20.60 17.94
CA ILE A 310 -30.35 21.54 19.03
C ILE A 310 -31.04 22.86 18.69
N SER A 311 -32.22 23.04 19.28
CA SER A 311 -32.86 24.33 19.49
C SER A 311 -33.32 24.31 20.94
N LEU A 312 -32.92 25.34 21.69
CA LEU A 312 -33.36 25.70 23.05
C LEU A 312 -32.81 24.83 24.21
N ASN A 313 -31.71 25.28 24.80
CA ASN A 313 -31.68 26.05 26.06
C ASN A 313 -30.26 26.57 26.33
#